data_AF-A0A965EY04-F1
#
_entry.id   AF-A0A965EY04-F1
#
_cell.length_a   1.000
_cell.length_b   1.000
_cell.length_c   1.000
_cell.angle_alpha   90.00
_cell.angle_beta   90.00
_cell.angle_gamma   90.00
#
_symmetry.space_group_name_H-M   'P 1'
#
loop_
_entity.id
_entity.type
_entity.pdbx_description
1 polymer ?
#
loop_
_entity_poly.entity_id
_entity_poly.type
_entity_poly.pdbx_seq_one_letter_code
_entity_poly.pdbx_strand_id
1 'polypeptide(L)' 'NNYAIVQGVDHIIPVDIYLPGCPPRPEMLMDAILKLHEQIGNEKLGVNRAKIVKEVEASAIAATPIHQIPVFGKQG' A
#
# COMPACT_ATOMS: atom_id res chain seq x y z
N ASN A 1 -5.74 34.96 5.08
CA ASN A 1 -4.45 34.61 4.47
C ASN A 1 -3.42 34.59 5.60
N ASN A 2 -3.08 33.40 6.10
CA ASN A 2 -2.33 33.21 7.35
C ASN A 2 -0.88 32.79 7.04
N TYR A 3 0.11 33.38 7.72
CA TYR A 3 1.53 33.15 7.48
C TYR A 3 2.00 31.73 7.85
N ALA A 4 1.22 31.03 8.68
CA ALA A 4 1.54 29.71 9.20
C ALA A 4 0.78 28.57 8.48
N ILE A 5 0.19 28.81 7.30
CA ILE A 5 -0.57 27.79 6.56
C ILE A 5 0.05 27.55 5.19
N VAL A 6 0.50 26.32 4.95
CA VAL A 6 0.88 25.86 3.60
C VAL A 6 -0.38 25.65 2.77
N GLN A 7 -0.43 26.28 1.59
CA GLN A 7 -1.57 26.22 0.68
C GLN A 7 -1.56 24.89 -0.09
N GLY A 8 -1.96 23.82 0.58
CA GLY A 8 -2.00 22.48 0.01
C GLY A 8 -0.76 21.64 0.36
N VAL A 9 -0.98 20.35 0.57
CA VAL A 9 0.07 19.39 0.97
C VAL A 9 0.92 18.92 -0.20
N ASP A 10 0.42 19.14 -1.41
CA ASP A 10 1.02 18.79 -2.71
C ASP A 10 2.32 19.51 -3.02
N HIS A 11 2.54 20.65 -2.36
CA HIS A 11 3.78 21.40 -2.45
C HIS A 11 4.91 20.75 -1.65
N ILE A 12 4.61 19.78 -0.79
CA ILE A 12 5.58 19.10 0.10
C ILE A 12 5.76 17.65 -0.31
N ILE A 13 4.67 16.94 -0.58
CA ILE A 13 4.65 15.53 -0.97
C ILE A 13 3.71 15.32 -2.15
N PRO A 14 3.97 14.36 -3.04
CA PRO A 14 3.04 14.02 -4.11
C PRO A 14 1.71 13.56 -3.51
N VAL A 15 0.62 14.00 -4.12
CA VAL A 15 -0.75 13.63 -3.74
C VAL A 15 -1.33 12.77 -4.84
N ASP A 16 -1.76 11.55 -4.50
CA ASP A 16 -2.39 10.64 -5.46
C ASP A 16 -3.83 11.05 -5.77
N ILE A 17 -4.60 11.42 -4.74
CA ILE A 17 -6.01 11.78 -4.85
C ILE A 17 -6.33 13.00 -3.99
N TYR A 18 -6.97 14.00 -4.60
CA TYR A 18 -7.55 15.14 -3.88
C TYR A 18 -9.02 14.90 -3.57
N LEU A 19 -9.40 15.05 -2.29
CA LEU A 19 -10.76 14.92 -1.81
C LEU A 19 -11.28 16.27 -1.27
N PRO A 20 -12.16 16.99 -2.00
CA PRO A 20 -12.71 18.25 -1.52
C PRO A 20 -13.80 18.04 -0.46
N GLY A 21 -13.78 18.84 0.61
CA GLY A 21 -14.83 18.88 1.62
C GLY A 21 -14.35 19.44 2.97
N CYS A 22 -15.25 20.01 3.76
CA CYS A 22 -14.93 20.53 5.10
C CYS A 22 -16.09 20.30 6.11
N PRO A 23 -16.20 19.09 6.70
CA PRO A 23 -15.51 17.85 6.32
C PRO A 23 -16.17 17.19 5.09
N PRO A 24 -15.43 16.38 4.31
CA PRO A 24 -16.03 15.58 3.24
C PRO A 24 -17.06 14.61 3.82
N ARG A 25 -18.10 14.29 3.03
CA ARG A 25 -19.08 13.30 3.46
C ARG A 25 -18.45 11.90 3.56
N PRO A 26 -18.89 11.04 4.49
CA PRO A 26 -18.32 9.71 4.68
C PRO A 26 -18.29 8.87 3.39
N GLU A 27 -19.32 8.95 2.56
CA GLU A 27 -19.42 8.17 1.31
C GLU A 27 -18.36 8.61 0.30
N MET A 28 -18.04 9.91 0.26
CA MET A 28 -17.01 10.48 -0.62
C MET A 28 -15.60 10.03 -0.21
N LEU A 29 -15.37 9.91 1.10
CA LEU A 29 -14.10 9.38 1.62
C LEU A 29 -13.93 7.90 1.25
N MET A 30 -14.97 7.10 1.39
CA MET A 30 -14.95 5.68 1.02
C MET A 30 -14.70 5.50 -0.49
N ASP A 31 -15.37 6.29 -1.32
CA ASP A 31 -15.17 6.29 -2.78
C ASP A 31 -13.73 6.67 -3.18
N ALA A 32 -13.12 7.66 -2.51
CA ALA A 32 -11.73 8.03 -2.75
C ALA A 32 -10.76 6.89 -2.44
N ILE A 33 -11.00 6.12 -1.37
CA ILE A 33 -10.18 4.96 -1.01
C ILE A 33 -10.30 3.85 -2.07
N LEU A 34 -11.53 3.57 -2.54
CA LEU A 34 -11.76 2.56 -3.56
C LEU A 34 -11.10 2.93 -4.89
N LYS A 35 -11.16 4.21 -5.28
CA LYS A 35 -10.47 4.73 -6.47
C LYS A 35 -8.95 4.58 -6.37
N LEU A 36 -8.38 4.82 -5.18
CA LEU A 36 -6.94 4.61 -4.96
C LEU A 36 -6.56 3.14 -5.15
N HIS A 37 -7.37 2.22 -4.62
CA HIS A 37 -7.14 0.78 -4.81
C HIS A 37 -7.20 0.38 -6.28
N GLU A 38 -8.14 0.93 -7.05
CA GLU A 38 -8.25 0.68 -8.49
C GLU A 38 -7.03 1.21 -9.26
N GLN A 39 -6.57 2.43 -8.93
CA GLN A 39 -5.37 3.00 -9.54
C GLN A 39 -4.13 2.13 -9.29
N ILE A 40 -3.91 1.70 -8.05
CA ILE A 40 -2.81 0.80 -7.68
C ILE A 40 -2.94 -0.56 -8.40
N GLY A 41 -4.17 -1.09 -8.49
CA GLY A 41 -4.43 -2.36 -9.18
C GLY A 41 -4.07 -2.32 -10.68
N ASN A 42 -4.31 -1.18 -11.32
CA ASN A 42 -4.02 -0.94 -12.73
C ASN A 42 -2.58 -0.49 -13.01
N GLU A 43 -1.80 -0.22 -11.97
CA GLU A 43 -0.43 0.23 -12.12
C GLU A 43 0.46 -0.90 -12.67
N LYS A 44 1.23 -0.57 -13.71
CA LYS A 44 2.16 -1.51 -14.34
C LYS A 44 3.36 -1.71 -13.42
N LEU A 45 3.24 -2.63 -12.46
CA LEU A 45 4.42 -3.14 -11.75
C LEU A 45 5.36 -3.71 -12.83
N GLY A 46 6.61 -3.23 -12.86
CA GLY A 46 7.49 -3.24 -14.03
C GLY A 46 7.68 -4.58 -14.78
N VAL A 47 8.53 -4.57 -15.81
CA VAL A 47 8.71 -5.68 -16.79
C VAL A 47 8.88 -7.09 -16.19
N ASN A 48 9.30 -7.19 -14.93
CA ASN A 48 9.54 -8.44 -14.22
C ASN A 48 8.42 -8.87 -13.24
N ARG A 49 7.25 -8.23 -13.20
CA ARG A 49 6.16 -8.56 -12.24
C ARG A 49 5.85 -10.05 -12.20
N ALA A 50 5.66 -10.67 -13.37
CA ALA A 50 5.34 -12.10 -13.46
C ALA A 50 6.44 -13.00 -12.89
N LYS A 51 7.72 -12.63 -13.07
CA LYS A 51 8.85 -13.35 -12.47
C LYS A 51 8.87 -13.15 -10.94
N ILE A 52 8.72 -11.92 -10.48
CA ILE A 52 8.74 -11.58 -9.05
C ILE A 52 7.60 -12.30 -8.32
N VAL A 53 6.38 -12.27 -8.85
CA VAL A 53 5.23 -12.97 -8.27
C VAL A 53 5.51 -14.47 -8.17
N LYS A 54 5.97 -15.10 -9.25
CA LYS A 54 6.30 -16.53 -9.25
C LYS A 54 7.41 -16.89 -8.24
N GLU A 55 8.41 -16.04 -8.10
CA GLU A 55 9.52 -16.23 -7.16
C GLU A 55 9.08 -16.05 -5.71
N VAL A 56 8.26 -15.03 -5.42
CA VAL A 56 7.68 -14.79 -4.09
C VAL A 56 6.74 -15.92 -3.70
N GLU A 57 5.88 -16.38 -4.61
CA GLU A 57 5.00 -17.52 -4.39
C GLU A 57 5.80 -18.81 -4.14
N ALA A 58 6.83 -19.08 -4.95
CA ALA A 58 7.72 -20.23 -4.73
C ALA A 58 8.45 -20.15 -3.38
N SER A 59 8.90 -18.96 -3.00
CA SER A 59 9.55 -18.70 -1.70
C SER A 59 8.58 -18.88 -0.53
N ALA A 60 7.32 -18.44 -0.68
CA ALA A 60 6.27 -18.63 0.33
C ALA A 60 5.89 -20.10 0.50
N ILE A 61 5.86 -20.88 -0.58
CA ILE A 61 5.62 -22.33 -0.53
C ILE A 61 6.80 -23.07 0.14
N ALA A 62 8.03 -22.62 -0.11
CA ALA A 62 9.23 -23.21 0.48
C ALA A 62 9.48 -22.77 1.93
N ALA A 63 8.88 -21.67 2.37
CA ALA A 63 9.01 -21.17 3.72
C ALA A 63 8.40 -22.15 4.73
N THR A 64 9.09 -22.36 5.85
CA THR A 64 8.57 -23.16 6.94
C THR A 64 7.31 -22.50 7.52
N PRO A 65 6.16 -23.20 7.58
CA PRO A 65 4.96 -22.69 8.22
C PRO A 65 5.24 -22.24 9.65
N ILE A 66 4.54 -21.22 10.13
CA ILE A 66 4.79 -20.63 11.47
C ILE A 66 4.72 -21.68 12.58
N HIS A 67 3.87 -22.69 12.44
CA HIS A 67 3.74 -23.79 13.39
C HIS A 67 4.94 -24.75 13.42
N GLN A 68 5.72 -24.81 12.35
CA GLN A 68 6.89 -25.70 12.20
C GLN A 68 8.22 -24.96 12.35
N ILE A 69 8.20 -23.64 12.57
CA ILE A 69 9.42 -22.87 12.82
C ILE A 69 10.10 -23.49 14.05
N PRO A 70 11.35 -23.95 13.93
CA PRO A 70 12.09 -24.39 15.09
C PRO A 70 12.28 -23.17 15.98
N VAL A 71 11.50 -23.10 17.06
CA VAL A 71 11.73 -22.15 18.14
C VAL A 71 13.17 -22.39 18.60
N PHE A 72 14.01 -21.41 18.31
CA PHE A 72 15.44 -21.40 18.58
C PHE A 72 15.67 -21.91 20.02
N GLY A 73 16.20 -23.13 20.18
CA GLY A 73 16.50 -23.64 21.53
C GLY A 73 16.20 -25.11 21.89
N LYS A 74 16.05 -26.06 20.96
CA LYS A 74 16.16 -27.50 21.31
C LYS A 74 17.11 -28.25 20.38
N GLN A 75 18.40 -28.04 20.61
CA GLN A 75 19.42 -29.07 20.43
C GLN A 75 19.72 -29.60 21.83
N GLY A 76 19.29 -30.84 22.09
CA GLY A 76 19.63 -31.64 23.25
C GLY A 76 19.80 -33.07 22.76
#